data_AF-A0A496L4Y3-F1
#
_entry.id   AF-A0A496L4Y3-F1
#
_cell.length_a   1.000
_cell.length_b   1.000
_cell.length_c   1.000
_cell.angle_alpha   90.00
_cell.angle_beta   90.00
_cell.angle_gamma   90.00
#
_symmetry.space_group_name_H-M   'P 1'
#
loop_
_entity.id
_entity.type
_entity.pdbx_description
1 polymer ?
#
loop_
_entity_poly.entity_id
_entity_poly.type
_entity_poly.pdbx_seq_one_letter_code
_entity_poly.pdbx_strand_id
1 'polypeptide(L)' 'MDAMEYKYSFEKLEVWNDARNLVKIIYLQTDNFPEKERFGLSSQMQRAAVSIVSNIA' A
#
# COMPACT_ATOMS: atom_id res chain seq x y z
N MET A 1 -6.69 25.36 -12.14
CA MET A 1 -5.93 24.10 -12.12
C MET A 1 -5.26 24.08 -10.77
N ASP A 2 -5.95 23.46 -9.80
CA ASP A 2 -5.54 23.53 -8.41
C ASP A 2 -4.20 22.79 -8.27
N ALA A 3 -3.17 23.54 -7.91
CA ALA A 3 -1.90 22.94 -7.54
C ALA A 3 -2.18 22.00 -6.37
N MET A 4 -1.98 20.71 -6.57
CA MET A 4 -2.21 19.71 -5.53
C MET A 4 -1.24 20.06 -4.38
N GLU A 5 -1.80 20.54 -3.26
CA GLU A 5 -1.00 20.94 -2.10
C GLU A 5 -0.56 19.66 -1.38
N TYR A 6 0.71 19.34 -1.52
CA TYR A 6 1.33 18.22 -0.83
C TYR A 6 1.81 18.67 0.55
N LYS A 7 1.34 18.00 1.60
CA LYS A 7 1.76 18.25 2.97
C LYS A 7 3.19 17.75 3.22
N TYR A 8 3.58 16.67 2.54
CA TYR A 8 4.91 16.09 2.66
C TYR A 8 5.61 15.94 1.30
N SER A 9 6.93 16.06 1.30
CA SER A 9 7.73 16.05 0.06
C SER A 9 7.70 14.72 -0.69
N PHE A 10 7.45 13.60 0.00
CA PHE A 10 7.33 12.28 -0.62
C PHE A 10 6.02 12.09 -1.38
N GLU A 11 4.98 12.89 -1.10
CA GLU A 11 3.65 12.69 -1.70
C GLU A 11 3.63 12.96 -3.21
N LYS A 12 4.60 13.76 -3.69
CA LYS A 12 4.81 14.04 -5.12
C LYS A 12 5.59 12.94 -5.85
N LEU A 13 6.19 11.98 -5.13
CA LEU A 13 6.98 10.92 -5.75
C LEU A 13 6.04 9.91 -6.41
N GLU A 14 6.21 9.67 -7.71
CA GLU A 14 5.44 8.66 -8.44
C GLU A 14 5.56 7.29 -7.77
N VAL A 15 6.78 6.90 -7.37
CA VAL A 15 7.04 5.63 -6.68
C VAL A 15 6.28 5.48 -5.35
N TRP A 16 6.06 6.59 -4.62
CA TRP A 16 5.25 6.55 -3.39
C TRP A 16 3.77 6.36 -3.71
N ASN A 17 3.29 7.01 -4.75
CA ASN A 17 1.91 6.85 -5.23
C ASN A 17 1.64 5.43 -5.76
N ASP A 18 2.59 4.86 -6.51
CA ASP A 18 2.53 3.48 -6.98
C ASP A 18 2.53 2.48 -5.82
N ALA A 19 3.37 2.70 -4.81
CA ALA A 19 3.38 1.88 -3.61
C ALA A 19 2.04 1.96 -2.85
N ARG A 20 1.41 3.14 -2.74
CA ARG A 20 0.06 3.27 -2.15
C ARG A 20 -0.98 2.48 -2.92
N ASN A 21 -0.93 2.53 -4.25
CA ASN A 21 -1.80 1.75 -5.11
C ASN A 21 -1.57 0.24 -4.94
N LEU A 22 -0.30 -0.18 -4.79
CA LEU A 22 0.06 -1.58 -4.51
C LEU A 22 -0.58 -2.06 -3.20
N VAL A 23 -0.51 -1.26 -2.12
CA VAL A 23 -1.17 -1.61 -0.85
C VAL A 23 -2.66 -1.87 -1.07
N LYS A 24 -3.36 -0.97 -1.76
CA LYS A 24 -4.79 -1.15 -2.07
C LYS A 24 -5.05 -2.44 -2.84
N ILE A 25 -4.25 -2.73 -3.86
CA ILE A 25 -4.37 -3.98 -4.65
C ILE A 25 -4.17 -5.20 -3.75
N ILE A 26 -3.14 -5.21 -2.90
CA ILE A 26 -2.84 -6.35 -2.03
C ILE A 26 -3.97 -6.60 -1.03
N TYR A 27 -4.54 -5.55 -0.40
CA TYR A 27 -5.71 -5.72 0.46
C TYR A 27 -6.89 -6.34 -0.31
N LEU A 28 -7.25 -5.79 -1.47
CA LEU A 28 -8.35 -6.31 -2.29
C LEU A 28 -8.12 -7.76 -2.76
N GLN A 29 -6.89 -8.15 -3.10
CA GLN A 29 -6.59 -9.52 -3.50
C GLN A 29 -6.63 -10.48 -2.30
N THR A 30 -6.05 -10.09 -1.16
CA THR A 30 -5.98 -10.93 0.03
C THR A 30 -7.31 -11.10 0.75
N ASP A 31 -8.30 -10.23 0.51
CA ASP A 31 -9.68 -10.38 0.98
C ASP A 31 -10.40 -11.58 0.33
N ASN A 32 -9.94 -12.04 -0.85
CA ASN A 32 -10.52 -13.19 -1.54
C ASN A 32 -9.84 -14.52 -1.15
N PHE A 33 -8.87 -14.50 -0.24
CA PHE A 33 -8.19 -15.72 0.20
C PHE A 33 -9.08 -16.51 1.17
N PRO A 34 -8.88 -17.84 1.29
CA PRO A 34 -9.56 -18.64 2.31
C PRO A 34 -9.30 -18.08 3.71
N GLU A 35 -10.31 -18.15 4.60
CA GLU A 35 -10.22 -17.59 5.96
C GLU A 35 -9.00 -18.08 6.76
N LYS A 36 -8.58 -19.34 6.53
CA LYS A 36 -7.37 -19.93 7.13
C LYS A 36 -6.07 -19.16 6.83
N GLU A 37 -6.01 -18.38 5.76
CA GLU A 37 -4.84 -17.58 5.38
C GLU A 37 -4.80 -16.19 6.02
N ARG A 38 -5.87 -15.79 6.72
CA ARG A 38 -6.02 -14.44 7.29
C ARG A 38 -4.82 -14.01 8.13
N PHE A 39 -4.35 -14.90 9.01
CA PHE A 39 -3.17 -14.66 9.84
C PHE A 39 -1.86 -15.18 9.22
N GLY A 40 -1.95 -15.98 8.16
CA GLY A 40 -0.83 -16.48 7.37
C GLY A 40 -0.50 -15.55 6.21
N LEU A 41 -0.78 -15.99 4.98
CA LEU A 41 -0.34 -15.31 3.77
C LEU A 41 -0.92 -13.89 3.64
N SER A 42 -2.20 -13.68 3.98
CA SER A 42 -2.82 -12.35 3.89
C SER A 42 -2.12 -11.33 4.79
N SER A 43 -1.87 -11.68 6.06
CA SER A 43 -1.19 -10.78 7.01
C SER A 43 0.25 -10.46 6.61
N GLN A 44 0.95 -11.42 6.00
CA GLN A 44 2.33 -11.23 5.55
C GLN A 44 2.41 -10.32 4.32
N MET A 45 1.55 -10.55 3.33
CA MET A 45 1.49 -9.74 2.12
C MET A 45 1.09 -8.30 2.41
N GLN A 46 0.04 -8.09 3.22
CA GLN A 46 -0.43 -6.76 3.59
C GLN A 46 0.66 -5.97 4.34
N ARG A 47 1.34 -6.58 5.32
CA ARG A 47 2.43 -5.92 6.06
C ARG A 47 3.64 -5.61 5.18
N ALA A 48 4.01 -6.51 4.27
CA ALA A 48 5.09 -6.27 3.33
C ALA A 48 4.76 -5.07 2.41
N ALA A 49 3.55 -5.00 1.87
CA ALA A 49 3.12 -3.89 1.02
C ALA A 49 3.10 -2.55 1.76
N VAL A 50 2.56 -2.52 3.00
CA VAL A 50 2.56 -1.32 3.84
C VAL A 50 3.99 -0.87 4.15
N SER A 51 4.89 -1.80 4.45
CA SER A 51 6.31 -1.50 4.72
C SER A 51 6.97 -0.76 3.56
N ILE A 52 6.67 -1.12 2.30
CA ILE A 52 7.22 -0.44 1.12
C ILE A 52 6.83 1.05 1.11
N VAL A 53 5.54 1.36 1.26
CA VAL A 53 5.05 2.75 1.31
C VAL A 53 5.68 3.52 2.47
N SER A 54 5.73 2.90 3.65
CA SER A 54 6.29 3.52 4.86
C SER A 54 7.78 3.79 4.79
N ASN A 55 8.56 3.02 4.02
CA ASN A 55 10.00 3.25 3.84
C ASN A 55 10.32 4.27 2.74
N ILE A 56 9.36 4.61 1.87
CA ILE A 56 9.51 5.68 0.88
C ILE A 56 9.13 7.06 1.48
N ALA A 57 8.25 7.06 2.47
CA ALA A 57 7.81 8.25 3.20
C ALA A 57 8.86 8.82 4.17
#